data_AF-A0A357VR23-F1
#
_entry.id   AF-A0A357VR23-F1
#
_cell.length_a   1.000
_cell.length_b   1.000
_cell.length_c   1.000
_cell.angle_alpha   90.00
_cell.angle_beta   90.00
_cell.angle_gamma   90.00
#
_symmetry.space_group_name_H-M   'P 1'
#
loop_
_entity.id
_entity.type
_entity.pdbx_description
1 polymer ?
#
loop_
_entity_poly.entity_id
_entity_poly.type
_entity_poly.pdbx_seq_one_letter_code
_entity_poly.pdbx_strand_id
1 'polypeptide(L)'
;MLTKIMVGRERPYAEEGSFSFNLFAPLTQGATYTSFPSGHSTIAWSVYTPYAKEYSWWIYIIPTTISFSRIYEDVHWLSDVVTGSFLGYYTASYVYYF
;
A
#
# COMPACT_ATOMS: atom_id res chain seq x y z
N MET A 1 0.58 1.25 10.58
CA MET A 1 -0.57 1.57 11.46
C MET A 1 -0.66 3.06 11.77
N LEU A 2 0.38 3.71 12.30
CA LEU A 2 0.32 5.14 12.67
C LEU A 2 -0.08 6.07 11.51
N THR A 3 0.51 5.92 10.33
CA THR A 3 0.17 6.73 9.15
C THR A 3 -1.30 6.59 8.74
N LYS A 4 -1.87 5.37 8.85
CA LYS A 4 -3.28 5.13 8.54
C LYS A 4 -4.18 5.90 9.49
N ILE A 5 -3.90 5.85 10.79
CA ILE A 5 -4.65 6.57 11.84
C ILE A 5 -4.58 8.08 11.61
N MET A 6 -3.38 8.59 11.33
CA MET A 6 -3.16 10.03 11.16
C MET A 6 -3.82 10.57 9.91
N VAL A 7 -3.75 9.87 8.77
CA VAL A 7 -4.30 10.36 7.50
C VAL A 7 -5.80 10.08 7.40
N GLY A 8 -6.23 8.91 7.85
CA GLY A 8 -7.65 8.52 7.85
C GLY A 8 -8.29 8.64 6.47
N ARG A 9 -7.60 8.18 5.41
CA ARG A 9 -8.12 8.25 4.04
C ARG A 9 -9.16 7.17 3.80
N GLU A 10 -10.28 7.57 3.25
CA GLU A 10 -11.36 6.67 2.85
C GLU A 10 -11.01 5.79 1.66
N ARG A 11 -11.57 4.57 1.65
CA ARG A 11 -11.42 3.60 0.56
C ARG A 11 -12.39 3.90 -0.59
N PRO A 12 -12.03 3.55 -1.83
CA PRO A 12 -12.86 3.83 -3.00
C PRO A 12 -14.30 3.30 -2.92
N TYR A 13 -14.49 2.08 -2.39
CA TYR A 13 -15.82 1.46 -2.27
C TYR A 13 -16.85 2.26 -1.45
N ALA A 14 -16.42 3.27 -0.69
CA ALA A 14 -17.32 4.10 0.11
C ALA A 14 -17.90 5.29 -0.68
N GLU A 15 -17.48 5.50 -1.93
CA GLU A 15 -18.06 6.42 -2.91
C GLU A 15 -18.06 7.93 -2.58
N GLU A 16 -17.45 8.37 -1.46
CA GLU A 16 -17.26 9.79 -1.10
C GLU A 16 -16.11 10.48 -1.88
N GLY A 17 -15.37 9.71 -2.68
CA GLY A 17 -14.32 10.20 -3.57
C GLY A 17 -12.91 10.22 -2.98
N SER A 18 -11.93 10.45 -3.85
CA SER A 18 -10.51 10.21 -3.54
C SER A 18 -9.85 11.20 -2.56
N PHE A 19 -10.54 12.31 -2.29
CA PHE A 19 -10.09 13.37 -1.38
C PHE A 19 -10.88 13.37 -0.06
N SER A 20 -11.59 12.29 0.26
CA SER A 20 -12.21 12.11 1.57
C SER A 20 -11.16 11.65 2.59
N PHE A 21 -10.94 12.51 3.59
CA PHE A 21 -10.00 12.28 4.69
C PHE A 21 -10.68 12.63 6.01
N ASN A 22 -10.56 11.74 6.98
CA ASN A 22 -11.08 11.96 8.32
C ASN A 22 -10.04 11.49 9.35
N LEU A 23 -9.32 12.45 9.91
CA LEU A 23 -8.22 12.19 10.85
C LEU A 23 -8.73 11.36 12.03
N PHE A 24 -7.99 10.33 12.42
CA PHE A 24 -8.35 9.41 13.51
C PHE A 24 -9.63 8.59 13.29
N ALA A 25 -10.35 8.75 12.18
CA ALA A 25 -11.49 7.92 11.82
C ALA A 25 -11.19 6.41 11.81
N PRO A 26 -9.96 5.92 11.55
CA PRO A 26 -9.67 4.50 11.73
C PRO A 26 -9.93 3.96 13.15
N LEU A 27 -9.89 4.82 14.17
CA LEU A 27 -10.15 4.44 15.56
C LEU A 27 -11.65 4.35 15.87
N THR A 28 -12.50 5.03 15.09
CA THR A 28 -13.94 5.18 15.37
C THR A 28 -14.82 4.54 14.30
N GLN A 29 -14.41 4.60 13.04
CA GLN A 29 -15.12 4.19 11.83
C GLN A 29 -14.43 3.01 11.12
N GLY A 30 -13.34 2.48 11.70
CA GLY A 30 -12.74 1.21 11.31
C GLY A 30 -12.04 1.21 9.94
N ALA A 31 -12.15 0.09 9.23
CA ALA A 31 -11.33 -0.20 8.04
C ALA A 31 -11.61 0.74 6.85
N THR A 32 -12.77 1.37 6.79
CA THR A 32 -13.16 2.28 5.70
C THR A 32 -12.19 3.45 5.55
N TYR A 33 -11.66 3.98 6.65
CA TYR A 33 -10.70 5.10 6.64
C TYR A 33 -9.23 4.66 6.67
N THR A 34 -8.97 3.37 6.40
CA THR A 34 -7.62 2.82 6.41
C THR A 34 -7.06 2.62 5.01
N SER A 35 -7.38 3.49 4.05
CA SER A 35 -6.88 3.33 2.67
C SER A 35 -5.39 3.64 2.57
N PHE A 36 -4.96 4.84 2.97
CA PHE A 36 -3.58 5.30 2.77
C PHE A 36 -2.60 4.90 3.89
N PRO A 37 -1.37 4.42 3.59
CA PRO A 37 -0.95 3.82 2.32
C PRO A 37 -1.40 2.35 2.23
N SER A 38 -1.37 1.74 1.05
CA SER A 38 -1.74 0.32 0.88
C SER A 38 -0.78 -0.60 1.64
N GLY A 39 -1.29 -1.30 2.66
CA GLY A 39 -0.49 -2.24 3.46
C GLY A 39 -0.08 -3.48 2.68
N HIS A 40 -0.99 -4.01 1.85
CA HIS A 40 -0.70 -5.15 0.97
C HIS A 40 0.41 -4.83 -0.02
N SER A 41 0.37 -3.62 -0.60
CA SER A 41 1.44 -3.15 -1.50
C SER A 41 2.75 -2.99 -0.75
N THR A 42 2.77 -2.36 0.42
CA THR A 42 4.00 -2.24 1.21
C THR A 42 4.62 -3.59 1.54
N ILE A 43 3.83 -4.53 2.08
CA ILE A 43 4.35 -5.85 2.47
C ILE A 43 4.83 -6.63 1.24
N ALA A 44 4.05 -6.68 0.16
CA ALA A 44 4.44 -7.41 -1.04
C ALA A 44 5.75 -6.88 -1.62
N TRP A 45 5.87 -5.55 -1.76
CA TRP A 45 7.10 -4.95 -2.28
C TRP A 45 8.28 -5.14 -1.32
N SER A 46 8.08 -5.08 0.00
CA SER A 46 9.15 -5.37 0.97
C SER A 46 9.64 -6.81 0.88
N VAL A 47 8.73 -7.78 0.76
CA VAL A 47 9.08 -9.21 0.74
C VAL A 47 9.76 -9.59 -0.57
N TYR A 48 9.25 -9.16 -1.73
CA TYR A 48 9.75 -9.63 -3.03
C TYR A 48 10.94 -8.85 -3.57
N THR A 49 11.20 -7.62 -3.10
CA THR A 49 12.33 -6.81 -3.58
C THR A 49 13.70 -7.48 -3.40
N PRO A 50 14.05 -8.08 -2.24
CA PRO A 50 15.34 -8.76 -2.07
C PRO A 50 15.51 -9.92 -3.05
N TYR A 51 14.47 -10.75 -3.24
CA TYR A 51 14.49 -11.85 -4.21
C TYR A 51 14.62 -11.35 -5.65
N ALA A 52 13.92 -10.28 -6.00
CA ALA A 52 13.99 -9.70 -7.33
C ALA A 52 15.37 -9.10 -7.64
N LYS A 53 16.07 -8.57 -6.61
CA LYS A 53 17.45 -8.10 -6.72
C LYS A 53 18.47 -9.24 -6.82
N GLU A 54 18.28 -10.29 -6.04
CA GLU A 54 19.20 -11.43 -5.97
C GLU A 54 19.12 -12.33 -7.20
N TYR A 55 17.90 -12.66 -7.64
CA TYR A 55 17.69 -13.72 -8.62
C TYR A 55 17.28 -13.20 -10.00
N SER A 56 16.23 -12.38 -10.07
CA SER A 56 15.67 -11.94 -11.35
C SER A 56 14.67 -10.80 -11.19
N TRP A 57 14.82 -9.76 -12.01
CA TRP A 57 13.89 -8.63 -12.03
C TRP A 57 12.45 -9.04 -12.38
N TRP A 58 12.25 -10.15 -13.08
CA TRP A 58 10.92 -10.67 -13.42
C TRP A 58 10.07 -10.99 -12.19
N ILE A 59 10.69 -11.22 -11.02
CA ILE A 59 9.99 -11.48 -9.75
C ILE A 59 9.11 -10.28 -9.34
N TYR A 60 9.40 -9.04 -9.79
CA TYR A 60 8.55 -7.88 -9.54
C TYR A 60 7.13 -8.00 -10.12
N ILE A 61 6.85 -8.97 -11.00
CA ILE A 61 5.49 -9.26 -11.48
C ILE A 61 4.54 -9.66 -10.33
N ILE A 62 5.07 -10.33 -9.30
CA ILE A 62 4.28 -10.81 -8.16
C ILE A 62 3.76 -9.64 -7.31
N PRO A 63 4.60 -8.74 -6.74
CA PRO A 63 4.12 -7.60 -5.98
C PRO A 63 3.34 -6.59 -6.84
N THR A 64 3.61 -6.53 -8.14
CA THR A 64 2.82 -5.73 -9.10
C THR A 64 1.41 -6.26 -9.22
N THR A 65 1.22 -7.57 -9.39
CA THR A 65 -0.12 -8.19 -9.48
C THR A 65 -0.90 -8.03 -8.18
N ILE A 66 -0.24 -8.18 -7.02
CA ILE A 66 -0.86 -7.91 -5.71
C ILE A 66 -1.32 -6.45 -5.63
N SER A 67 -0.46 -5.52 -6.04
CA SER A 67 -0.75 -4.08 -6.03
C SER A 67 -1.93 -3.74 -6.95
N PHE A 68 -1.97 -4.31 -8.15
CA PHE A 68 -3.07 -4.14 -9.10
C PHE A 68 -4.40 -4.69 -8.54
N SER A 69 -4.37 -5.86 -7.90
CA SER A 69 -5.59 -6.44 -7.32
C SER A 69 -6.25 -5.53 -6.27
N ARG A 70 -5.46 -4.71 -5.56
CA ARG A 70 -6.00 -3.76 -4.58
C ARG A 70 -6.78 -2.61 -5.22
N ILE A 71 -6.39 -2.21 -6.42
CA ILE A 71 -7.11 -1.21 -7.21
C ILE A 71 -8.35 -1.86 -7.82
N TYR A 72 -8.20 -3.07 -8.37
CA TYR A 72 -9.29 -3.81 -8.99
C TYR A 72 -10.42 -4.14 -8.01
N GLU A 73 -10.10 -4.49 -6.77
CA GLU A 73 -11.07 -4.73 -5.70
C GLU A 73 -11.66 -3.43 -5.09
N ASP A 74 -11.28 -2.27 -5.61
CA ASP A 74 -11.78 -0.97 -5.16
C ASP A 74 -11.56 -0.69 -3.66
N VAL A 75 -10.50 -1.29 -3.10
CA VAL A 75 -10.13 -1.13 -1.68
C VAL A 75 -9.00 -0.14 -1.47
N HIS A 76 -8.32 0.31 -2.52
CA HIS A 76 -7.25 1.30 -2.46
C HIS A 76 -7.19 2.18 -3.71
N TRP A 77 -6.97 3.48 -3.51
CA TRP A 77 -6.67 4.40 -4.59
C TRP A 77 -5.30 4.09 -5.20
N LEU A 78 -5.11 4.43 -6.49
CA LEU A 78 -3.81 4.27 -7.16
C LEU A 78 -2.67 4.92 -6.37
N SER A 79 -2.89 6.10 -5.78
CA SER A 79 -1.90 6.80 -4.95
C SER A 79 -1.57 6.07 -3.64
N ASP A 80 -2.53 5.35 -3.05
CA ASP A 80 -2.27 4.51 -1.86
C ASP A 80 -1.36 3.34 -2.22
N VAL A 81 -1.60 2.73 -3.38
CA VAL A 81 -0.84 1.61 -3.91
C VAL A 81 0.57 2.04 -4.28
N VAL A 82 0.73 3.10 -5.08
CA VAL A 82 2.05 3.63 -5.48
C VAL A 82 2.88 4.01 -4.25
N THR A 83 2.30 4.70 -3.28
CA THR A 83 3.00 5.06 -2.04
C THR A 83 3.38 3.82 -1.24
N GLY A 84 2.45 2.87 -1.10
CA GLY A 84 2.70 1.61 -0.41
C GLY A 84 3.84 0.81 -1.04
N SER A 85 3.82 0.65 -2.37
CA SER A 85 4.85 -0.01 -3.16
C SER A 85 6.22 0.65 -3.02
N PHE A 86 6.27 1.99 -3.10
CA PHE A 86 7.51 2.75 -2.92
C PHE A 86 8.11 2.52 -1.53
N LEU A 87 7.30 2.62 -0.47
CA LEU A 87 7.76 2.36 0.91
C LEU A 87 8.33 0.94 1.05
N GLY A 88 7.64 -0.05 0.47
CA GLY A 88 8.07 -1.44 0.55
C GLY A 88 9.38 -1.69 -0.19
N TYR A 89 9.47 -1.21 -1.43
CA TYR A 89 10.67 -1.31 -2.26
C TYR A 89 11.86 -0.61 -1.61
N TYR A 90 11.68 0.62 -1.12
CA TYR A 90 12.75 1.42 -0.54
C TYR A 90 13.30 0.78 0.74
N THR A 91 12.40 0.38 1.66
CA THR A 91 12.82 -0.26 2.92
C THR A 91 13.57 -1.57 2.68
N ALA A 92 13.07 -2.44 1.81
CA ALA A 92 13.75 -3.67 1.47
C ALA A 92 15.05 -3.43 0.71
N SER A 93 15.09 -2.45 -0.19
CA SER A 93 16.31 -2.06 -0.89
C SER A 93 17.39 -1.56 0.07
N TYR A 94 17.01 -0.74 1.05
CA TYR A 94 17.91 -0.24 2.07
C TYR A 94 18.47 -1.40 2.90
N VAL A 95 17.61 -2.28 3.41
CA VAL A 95 18.04 -3.46 4.20
C VAL A 95 18.92 -4.41 3.39
N TYR A 96 18.66 -4.60 2.09
CA TYR A 96 19.48 -5.50 1.25
C TYR A 96 20.92 -5.01 1.06
N TYR A 97 21.16 -3.69 1.10
CA TYR A 97 22.50 -3.12 0.91
C TYR A 97 23.24 -2.80 2.22
N PHE A 98 22.61 -2.99 3.37
CA PHE A 98 23.21 -2.84 4.70
C PHE A 98 23.71 -4.18 5.22
#